data_AF-A0A939AS45-F1
#
_entry.id   AF-A0A939AS45-F1
#
_cell.length_a   1.000
_cell.length_b   1.000
_cell.length_c   1.000
_cell.angle_alpha   90.00
_cell.angle_beta   90.00
_cell.angle_gamma   90.00
#
_symmetry.space_group_name_H-M   'P 1'
#
loop_
_entity.id
_entity.type
_entity.pdbx_description
1 polymer ?
#
loop_
_entity_poly.entity_id
_entity_poly.type
_entity_poly.pdbx_seq_one_letter_code
_entity_poly.pdbx_strand_id
1 'polypeptide(L)' 'AAGFGNCSNQYACEAVCPKKISADWIARMNRDYALSVAQKL' A
#
# COMPACT_ATOMS: atom_id res chain seq x y z
N ALA A 1 4.66 4.97 14.28
CA ALA A 1 4.17 5.42 12.96
C ALA A 1 3.92 4.20 12.09
N ALA A 2 2.85 4.16 11.31
CA ALA A 2 2.53 2.97 10.49
C ALA A 2 3.52 2.73 9.34
N GLY A 3 4.25 3.77 8.90
CA GLY A 3 5.20 3.69 7.78
C GLY A 3 4.51 3.40 6.44
N PHE A 4 5.10 3.84 5.33
CA PHE A 4 4.68 3.38 4.01
C PHE A 4 5.30 2.00 3.74
N GLY A 5 4.61 1.11 3.02
CA GLY A 5 5.12 -0.26 2.78
C GLY A 5 4.63 -1.34 3.76
N ASN A 6 3.87 -1.01 4.79
CA ASN A 6 3.53 -1.92 5.90
C ASN A 6 2.08 -2.46 5.85
N CYS A 7 1.55 -2.72 4.66
CA CYS A 7 0.19 -3.23 4.49
C CYS A 7 0.06 -4.67 5.04
N SER A 8 -0.91 -4.90 5.93
CA SER A 8 -1.23 -6.24 6.50
C SER A 8 -2.37 -6.97 5.78
N ASN A 9 -2.92 -6.40 4.71
CA ASN A 9 -3.99 -6.99 3.87
C ASN A 9 -5.29 -7.31 4.64
N GLN A 10 -5.73 -6.39 5.52
CA GLN A 10 -7.04 -6.49 6.20
C GLN A 10 -8.21 -5.96 5.36
N TYR A 11 -7.95 -5.21 4.29
CA TYR A 11 -8.93 -4.66 3.34
C TYR A 11 -10.03 -3.73 3.92
N ALA A 12 -9.99 -3.40 5.21
CA ALA A 12 -10.93 -2.43 5.79
C ALA A 12 -10.84 -1.05 5.12
N CYS A 13 -9.67 -0.66 4.61
CA CYS A 13 -9.42 0.64 4.00
C CYS A 13 -10.25 0.90 2.72
N GLU A 14 -10.44 -0.08 1.84
CA GLU A 14 -11.21 0.12 0.60
C GLU A 14 -12.71 0.24 0.86
N ALA A 15 -13.24 -0.46 1.87
CA ALA A 15 -14.64 -0.41 2.25
C ALA A 15 -15.03 0.95 2.86
N VAL A 16 -14.12 1.59 3.60
CA VAL A 16 -14.40 2.86 4.30
C VAL A 16 -13.94 4.10 3.52
N CYS A 17 -13.20 3.94 2.42
CA CYS A 17 -12.60 5.07 1.72
C CYS A 17 -13.66 5.94 1.02
N PRO A 18 -13.86 7.22 1.42
CA PRO A 18 -14.83 8.10 0.77
C PRO A 18 -14.43 8.46 -0.68
N LYS A 19 -13.17 8.21 -1.05
CA LYS A 19 -12.62 8.43 -2.39
C LYS A 19 -12.56 7.16 -3.23
N LYS A 20 -13.08 6.04 -2.71
CA LYS A 20 -13.16 4.76 -3.42
C LYS A 20 -11.82 4.29 -4.00
N ILE A 21 -10.74 4.50 -3.22
CA ILE A 21 -9.42 3.94 -3.57
C ILE A 21 -9.49 2.43 -3.30
N SER A 22 -9.19 1.63 -4.32
CA SER A 22 -9.15 0.17 -4.18
C SER A 22 -7.89 -0.30 -3.45
N ALA A 23 -7.97 -1.46 -2.78
CA ALA A 23 -6.79 -2.07 -2.20
C ALA A 23 -5.74 -2.44 -3.26
N ASP A 24 -6.14 -2.73 -4.50
CA ASP A 24 -5.23 -3.00 -5.62
C ASP A 24 -4.30 -1.82 -5.94
N TRP A 25 -4.82 -0.59 -5.83
CA TRP A 25 -4.02 0.62 -6.00
C TRP A 25 -2.96 0.73 -4.90
N ILE A 26 -3.35 0.45 -3.66
CA ILE A 26 -2.43 0.42 -2.50
C ILE A 26 -1.40 -0.69 -2.65
N ALA A 27 -1.80 -1.88 -3.12
CA ALA A 27 -0.90 -3.00 -3.36
C ALA A 27 0.16 -2.64 -4.41
N ARG A 28 -0.21 -1.94 -5.49
CA ARG A 28 0.73 -1.42 -6.49
C ARG A 28 1.76 -0.48 -5.86
N MET A 29 1.29 0.49 -5.10
CA MET A 29 2.16 1.46 -4.42
C MET A 29 3.15 0.79 -3.46
N ASN A 30 2.73 -0.24 -2.72
CA ASN A 30 3.64 -1.01 -1.85
C ASN A 30 4.69 -1.80 -2.64
N ARG A 31 4.34 -2.34 -3.81
CA ARG A 31 5.31 -3.00 -4.71
C ARG A 31 6.31 -2.00 -5.26
N ASP A 32 5.85 -0.84 -5.74
CA ASP A 32 6.72 0.22 -6.27
C ASP A 32 7.69 0.71 -5.17
N TYR A 33 7.20 0.85 -3.93
CA TYR A 33 8.04 1.14 -2.78
C TYR A 33 9.10 0.07 -2.54
N ALA A 34 8.69 -1.20 -2.49
CA ALA A 34 9.58 -2.34 -2.28
C ALA A 34 10.70 -2.39 -3.34
N LEU A 35 10.37 -2.16 -4.61
CA LEU A 35 11.35 -2.07 -5.69
C LEU A 35 12.29 -0.87 -5.50
N SER A 36 11.76 0.30 -5.14
CA SER A 36 12.55 1.52 -4.94
C SER A 36 13.57 1.40 -3.80
N VAL A 37 13.23 0.65 -2.74
CA VAL A 37 14.14 0.42 -1.60
C VAL A 37 15.11 -0.72 -1.88
N ALA A 38 14.70 -1.73 -2.64
CA ALA A 38 15.58 -2.82 -3.07
C ALA A 38 16.66 -2.34 -4.03
N GLN A 39 16.39 -1.33 -4.87
CA GLN A 39 17.39 -0.73 -5.77
C GLN A 39 18.53 0.01 -5.04
N LYS A 40 18.35 0.31 -3.75
CA LYS A 40 19.35 1.01 -2.92
C LYS A 40 20.23 0.06 -2.09
N LEU A 41 20.08 -1.25 -2.27
CA LEU A 41 20.94 -2.30 -1.70
C LEU A 41 22.06 -2.65 -2.69
#